data_AF-A0A1X2IET0-F1
#
_entry.id   AF-A0A1X2IET0-F1
#
_cell.length_a   1.000
_cell.length_b   1.000
_cell.length_c   1.000
_cell.angle_alpha   90.00
_cell.angle_beta   90.00
_cell.angle_gamma   90.00
#
_symmetry.space_group_name_H-M   'P 1'
#
loop_
_entity.id
_entity.type
_entity.pdbx_description
1 polymer ?
#
loop_
_entity_poly.entity_id
_entity_poly.type
_entity_poly.pdbx_seq_one_letter_code
_entity_poly.pdbx_strand_id
1 'polypeptide(L)'
;LAIGLTTRPYPLFRMPGWNRHSVGYHSDDGHKFCDDATGGQPFGPSWTKGDTVGCIYNVETGTVYFSLNGYLIGGGATGTGAFSGLESHVYYPSIGSDGSATVLVNFGAAPFKY
;
A
#
# COMPACT_ATOMS: atom_id res chain seq x y z
N LEU A 1 9.00 0.43 -6.70
CA LEU A 1 7.99 -0.58 -6.31
C LEU A 1 6.89 0.13 -5.53
N ALA A 2 5.65 -0.34 -5.61
CA ALA A 2 4.58 0.14 -4.76
C ALA A 2 3.66 -1.01 -4.39
N ILE A 3 3.12 -0.98 -3.18
CA ILE A 3 2.07 -1.90 -2.74
C ILE A 3 0.83 -1.11 -2.34
N GLY A 4 -0.34 -1.72 -2.46
CA GLY A 4 -1.57 -1.12 -1.98
C GLY A 4 -2.81 -1.84 -2.48
N LEU A 5 -3.87 -1.07 -2.71
CA LEU A 5 -5.18 -1.56 -3.07
C LEU A 5 -5.68 -0.87 -4.34
N THR A 6 -6.25 -1.63 -5.26
CA THR A 6 -6.90 -1.10 -6.47
C THR A 6 -8.27 -1.73 -6.69
N THR A 7 -9.10 -1.11 -7.50
CA THR A 7 -10.36 -1.70 -7.99
C THR A 7 -10.16 -2.46 -9.31
N ARG A 8 -11.26 -2.99 -9.88
CA ARG A 8 -11.29 -3.49 -11.26
C ARG A 8 -12.37 -2.73 -12.05
N PRO A 9 -12.10 -2.33 -13.30
CA PRO A 9 -10.81 -2.41 -14.00
C PRO A 9 -9.79 -1.38 -13.46
N TYR A 10 -8.49 -1.72 -13.50
CA TYR A 10 -7.40 -0.80 -13.17
C TYR A 10 -6.38 -0.76 -14.33
N PRO A 11 -5.86 0.42 -14.71
CA PRO A 11 -4.89 0.51 -15.79
C PRO A 11 -3.58 -0.20 -15.44
N LEU A 12 -3.19 -1.19 -16.25
CA LEU A 12 -2.00 -2.03 -16.03
C LEU A 12 -0.66 -1.27 -16.14
N PHE A 13 -0.68 -0.05 -16.68
CA PHE A 13 0.49 0.82 -16.84
C PHE A 13 0.64 1.85 -15.70
N ARG A 14 -0.17 1.76 -14.64
CA ARG A 14 -0.09 2.67 -13.49
C ARG A 14 0.18 1.92 -12.19
N MET A 15 0.96 2.55 -11.32
CA MET A 15 1.25 2.06 -9.98
C MET A 15 0.01 2.21 -9.07
N PRO A 16 -0.19 1.35 -8.07
CA PRO A 16 -1.22 1.54 -7.04
C PRO A 16 -1.18 2.96 -6.45
N GLY A 17 -2.35 3.58 -6.31
CA GLY A 17 -2.50 4.96 -5.84
C GLY A 17 -2.45 6.04 -6.92
N TRP A 18 -2.01 5.74 -8.16
CA TRP A 18 -1.90 6.73 -9.24
C TRP A 18 -3.18 6.99 -10.05
N ASN A 19 -4.26 6.25 -9.76
CA ASN A 19 -5.50 6.34 -10.49
C ASN A 19 -6.69 6.20 -9.55
N ARG A 20 -7.88 6.63 -9.99
CA ARG A 20 -9.09 6.60 -9.16
C ARG A 20 -9.36 5.24 -8.53
N HIS A 21 -9.92 5.29 -7.32
CA HIS A 21 -10.25 4.15 -6.50
C HIS A 21 -9.02 3.25 -6.26
N SER A 22 -7.90 3.86 -5.92
CA SER A 22 -6.73 3.13 -5.46
C SER A 22 -5.90 3.89 -4.46
N VAL A 23 -5.20 3.12 -3.63
CA VAL A 23 -4.22 3.64 -2.68
C VAL A 23 -2.92 2.88 -2.82
N GLY A 24 -1.80 3.55 -2.55
CA GLY A 24 -0.48 2.95 -2.64
C GLY A 24 0.54 3.57 -1.68
N TYR A 25 1.51 2.77 -1.28
CA TYR A 25 2.71 3.17 -0.56
C TYR A 25 3.93 2.82 -1.41
N HIS A 26 4.73 3.82 -1.74
CA HIS A 26 5.79 3.73 -2.76
C HIS A 26 7.18 3.62 -2.12
N SER A 27 8.04 2.84 -2.75
CA SER A 27 9.34 2.42 -2.19
C SER A 27 10.43 3.47 -2.31
N ASP A 28 10.38 4.27 -3.37
CA ASP A 28 11.42 5.23 -3.76
C ASP A 28 11.46 6.45 -2.84
N ASP A 29 10.29 6.94 -2.41
CA ASP A 29 10.16 8.16 -1.62
C ASP A 29 9.43 7.96 -0.28
N GLY A 30 8.85 6.77 -0.04
CA GLY A 30 8.05 6.51 1.16
C GLY A 30 6.72 7.26 1.20
N HIS A 31 6.27 7.80 0.07
CA HIS A 31 5.02 8.55 0.01
C HIS A 31 3.81 7.62 -0.09
N LYS A 32 2.68 8.15 0.38
CA LYS A 32 1.37 7.53 0.20
C LYS A 32 0.60 8.26 -0.91
N PHE A 33 -0.09 7.49 -1.73
CA PHE A 33 -0.84 7.97 -2.88
C PHE A 33 -2.29 7.50 -2.76
N CYS A 34 -3.24 8.39 -3.03
CA CYS A 34 -4.67 8.08 -3.09
C CYS A 34 -5.26 8.85 -4.24
N ASP A 35 -5.60 8.14 -5.31
CA ASP A 35 -6.13 8.73 -6.55
C ASP A 35 -5.25 9.89 -7.09
N ASP A 36 -3.95 9.81 -6.88
CA ASP A 36 -2.98 10.90 -7.11
C ASP A 36 -1.91 10.49 -8.13
N ALA A 37 -1.94 11.14 -9.29
CA ALA A 37 -1.02 10.92 -10.39
C ALA A 37 0.25 11.80 -10.37
N THR A 38 0.44 12.63 -9.33
CA THR A 38 1.43 13.71 -9.33
C THR A 38 2.67 13.37 -8.50
N GLY A 39 2.54 13.26 -7.18
CA GLY A 39 3.68 13.05 -6.29
C GLY A 39 3.34 12.51 -4.90
N GLY A 40 2.06 12.25 -4.61
CA GLY A 40 1.65 11.66 -3.34
C GLY A 40 1.87 12.62 -2.18
N GLN A 41 1.84 12.07 -0.96
CA GLN A 41 2.02 12.81 0.28
C GLN A 41 3.09 12.13 1.15
N PRO A 42 3.97 12.90 1.82
CA PRO A 42 4.92 12.35 2.78
C PRO A 42 4.20 11.50 3.83
N PHE A 43 4.71 10.29 4.08
CA PHE A 43 4.01 9.34 4.94
C PHE A 43 4.95 8.48 5.79
N GLY A 44 5.89 7.80 5.16
CA GLY A 44 6.80 6.89 5.82
C GLY A 44 8.21 6.98 5.27
N PRO A 45 9.13 6.16 5.81
CA PRO A 45 10.44 5.98 5.19
C PRO A 45 10.31 5.36 3.79
N SER A 46 11.34 5.49 2.97
CA SER A 46 11.51 4.60 1.81
C SER A 46 11.81 3.18 2.28
N TRP A 47 11.67 2.21 1.38
CA TRP A 47 11.92 0.79 1.67
C TRP A 47 12.60 0.11 0.49
N THR A 48 13.33 -0.96 0.77
CA THR A 48 14.26 -1.56 -0.18
C THR A 48 14.32 -3.08 -0.06
N LYS A 49 15.22 -3.68 -0.83
CA LYS A 49 15.45 -5.13 -0.84
C LYS A 49 15.77 -5.63 0.58
N GLY A 50 15.04 -6.65 1.01
CA GLY A 50 15.19 -7.29 2.32
C GLY A 50 14.13 -6.85 3.32
N ASP A 51 13.47 -5.70 3.09
CA ASP A 51 12.37 -5.25 3.90
C ASP A 51 11.10 -6.10 3.69
N THR A 52 10.28 -6.16 4.72
CA THR A 52 8.94 -6.75 4.66
C THR A 52 7.92 -5.63 4.85
N VAL A 53 7.09 -5.43 3.84
CA VAL A 53 6.08 -4.36 3.82
C VAL A 53 4.70 -4.98 3.91
N GLY A 54 3.90 -4.53 4.88
CA GLY A 54 2.51 -4.94 5.06
C GLY A 54 1.54 -3.90 4.50
N CYS A 55 0.43 -4.37 3.94
CA CYS A 55 -0.75 -3.58 3.65
C CYS A 55 -1.94 -4.22 4.38
N ILE A 56 -2.52 -3.49 5.31
CA ILE A 56 -3.62 -3.95 6.17
C ILE A 56 -4.86 -3.17 5.78
N TYR A 57 -5.96 -3.86 5.51
CA TYR A 57 -7.22 -3.26 5.12
C TYR A 57 -8.32 -3.72 6.06
N ASN A 58 -8.88 -2.78 6.83
CA ASN A 58 -10.12 -2.99 7.54
C ASN A 58 -11.28 -2.71 6.59
N VAL A 59 -11.92 -3.79 6.12
CA VAL A 59 -13.06 -3.74 5.20
C VAL A 59 -14.30 -3.10 5.81
N GLU A 60 -14.48 -3.20 7.13
CA GLU A 60 -15.66 -2.66 7.82
C GLU A 60 -15.58 -1.13 7.93
N THR A 61 -14.38 -0.61 8.25
CA THR A 61 -14.17 0.84 8.45
C THR A 61 -13.57 1.54 7.23
N GLY A 62 -13.34 0.81 6.13
CA GLY A 62 -12.68 1.35 4.94
C GLY A 62 -11.27 1.90 5.23
N THR A 63 -10.60 1.43 6.29
CA THR A 63 -9.33 2.01 6.76
C THR A 63 -8.15 1.16 6.31
N VAL A 64 -7.12 1.82 5.79
CA VAL A 64 -5.88 1.16 5.32
C VAL A 64 -4.71 1.58 6.19
N TYR A 65 -3.88 0.61 6.54
CA TYR A 65 -2.62 0.81 7.25
C TYR A 65 -1.48 0.18 6.45
N PHE A 66 -0.27 0.71 6.63
CA PHE A 66 0.94 0.07 6.14
C PHE A 66 1.88 -0.22 7.30
N SER A 67 2.66 -1.28 7.16
CA SER A 67 3.74 -1.60 8.08
C SER A 67 5.06 -1.80 7.33
N LEU A 68 6.17 -1.49 7.98
CA LEU A 68 7.51 -1.77 7.51
C LEU A 68 8.26 -2.53 8.60
N ASN A 69 8.70 -3.75 8.30
CA ASN A 69 9.43 -4.62 9.22
C ASN A 69 8.75 -4.80 10.58
N GLY A 70 7.42 -4.93 10.55
CA GLY A 70 6.59 -5.13 11.75
C GLY A 70 6.15 -3.85 12.47
N TYR A 71 6.62 -2.68 12.05
CA TYR A 71 6.21 -1.40 12.62
C TYR A 71 5.15 -0.71 11.76
N LEU A 72 4.02 -0.29 12.37
CA LEU A 72 3.01 0.52 11.68
C LEU A 72 3.58 1.90 11.30
N ILE A 73 3.29 2.35 10.09
CA ILE A 73 3.81 3.59 9.49
C ILE A 73 2.77 4.70 9.65
N GLY A 74 3.23 5.93 9.96
CA GLY A 74 2.38 7.11 9.98
C GLY A 74 1.40 7.23 11.15
N GLY A 75 1.53 6.39 12.19
CA GLY A 75 0.59 6.36 13.32
C GLY A 75 1.18 5.79 14.60
N GLY A 76 2.37 6.23 15.00
CA GLY A 76 2.96 5.83 16.28
C GLY A 76 1.96 6.01 17.42
N ALA A 77 1.66 4.94 18.18
CA ALA A 77 0.71 4.83 19.31
C ALA A 77 -0.74 5.36 19.13
N THR A 78 -1.05 6.18 18.12
CA THR A 78 -2.35 6.88 17.94
C THR A 78 -3.30 6.18 16.99
N GLY A 79 -2.86 5.20 16.20
CA GLY A 79 -3.74 4.30 15.45
C GLY A 79 -4.54 4.93 14.29
N THR A 80 -4.23 6.15 13.87
CA THR A 80 -4.81 6.75 12.66
C THR A 80 -4.29 6.05 11.41
N GLY A 81 -5.20 5.48 10.60
CA GLY A 81 -4.85 4.80 9.35
C GLY A 81 -4.17 5.70 8.32
N ALA A 82 -3.43 5.08 7.40
CA ALA A 82 -2.84 5.77 6.25
C ALA A 82 -3.92 6.39 5.35
N PHE A 83 -5.04 5.68 5.20
CA PHE A 83 -6.23 6.12 4.46
C PHE A 83 -7.50 5.68 5.17
N SER A 84 -8.59 6.41 4.92
CA SER A 84 -9.96 6.09 5.34
C SER A 84 -10.92 6.38 4.17
N GLY A 85 -12.17 5.91 4.25
CA GLY A 85 -13.16 6.13 3.19
C GLY A 85 -13.14 5.10 2.05
N LEU A 86 -12.45 3.97 2.24
CA LEU A 86 -12.34 2.89 1.25
C LEU A 86 -13.40 1.79 1.44
N GLU A 87 -14.59 2.11 1.92
CA GLU A 87 -15.71 1.16 2.09
C GLU A 87 -16.60 1.02 0.85
N SER A 88 -16.47 1.94 -0.12
CA SER A 88 -17.42 2.07 -1.24
C SER A 88 -17.16 1.13 -2.42
N HIS A 89 -16.03 0.41 -2.44
CA HIS A 89 -15.63 -0.43 -3.56
C HIS A 89 -15.02 -1.75 -3.10
N VAL A 90 -15.00 -2.74 -4.00
CA VAL A 90 -14.21 -3.96 -3.81
C VAL A 90 -12.76 -3.69 -4.22
N TYR A 91 -11.88 -3.73 -3.23
CA TYR A 91 -10.45 -3.51 -3.41
C TYR A 91 -9.68 -4.83 -3.46
N TYR A 92 -8.63 -4.87 -4.28
CA TYR A 92 -7.75 -6.01 -4.45
C TYR A 92 -6.32 -5.63 -4.07
N PRO A 93 -5.60 -6.51 -3.34
CA PRO A 93 -4.18 -6.29 -3.07
C PRO A 93 -3.41 -6.24 -4.37
N SER A 94 -2.59 -5.21 -4.53
CA SER A 94 -1.92 -4.89 -5.78
C SER A 94 -0.48 -4.47 -5.55
N ILE A 95 0.39 -4.89 -6.46
CA ILE A 95 1.81 -4.55 -6.48
C ILE A 95 2.12 -3.97 -7.85
N GLY A 96 2.75 -2.81 -7.88
CA GLY A 96 3.28 -2.18 -9.08
C GLY A 96 4.81 -2.12 -9.04
N SER A 97 5.45 -2.31 -10.19
CA SER A 97 6.89 -2.10 -10.35
C SER A 97 7.14 -1.27 -11.59
N ASP A 98 8.01 -0.27 -11.45
CA ASP A 98 8.68 0.36 -12.58
C ASP A 98 10.07 -0.29 -12.69
N GLY A 99 10.30 -0.98 -13.80
CA GLY A 99 11.46 -1.85 -13.98
C GLY A 99 11.33 -3.24 -13.35
N SER A 100 12.40 -4.03 -13.49
CA SER A 100 12.44 -5.42 -13.03
C SER A 100 12.45 -5.51 -11.50
N ALA A 101 11.58 -6.36 -10.95
CA ALA A 101 11.54 -6.64 -9.52
C ALA A 101 11.23 -8.11 -9.25
N THR A 102 11.72 -8.60 -8.11
CA THR A 102 11.35 -9.91 -7.57
C THR A 102 10.76 -9.67 -6.19
N VAL A 103 9.52 -10.10 -6.00
CA VAL A 103 8.78 -9.92 -4.75
C VAL A 103 8.31 -11.28 -4.25
N LEU A 104 8.44 -11.50 -2.95
CA LEU A 104 7.77 -12.61 -2.26
C LEU A 104 6.48 -12.07 -1.67
N VAL A 105 5.37 -12.75 -1.95
CA VAL A 105 4.04 -12.35 -1.48
C VAL A 105 3.48 -13.46 -0.61
N ASN A 106 2.95 -13.09 0.56
CA ASN A 106 2.32 -14.03 1.48
C ASN A 106 0.92 -13.51 1.86
N PHE A 107 -0.11 -14.20 1.39
CA PHE A 107 -1.51 -13.95 1.76
C PHE A 107 -2.01 -14.94 2.83
N GLY A 108 -1.11 -15.45 3.67
CA GLY A 108 -1.41 -16.44 4.71
C GLY A 108 -1.13 -17.89 4.32
N ALA A 109 -0.43 -18.13 3.20
CA ALA A 109 0.00 -19.47 2.80
C ALA A 109 1.15 -20.02 3.68
N ALA A 110 1.85 -19.12 4.38
CA ALA A 110 2.83 -19.41 5.43
C ALA A 110 2.59 -18.45 6.62
N PRO A 111 3.12 -18.74 7.82
CA PRO A 111 3.07 -17.78 8.93
C PRO A 111 3.61 -16.41 8.53
N PHE A 112 2.94 -15.34 8.97
CA PHE A 112 3.45 -13.99 8.76
C PHE A 112 4.76 -13.79 9.52
N LYS A 113 5.72 -13.09 8.90
CA LYS A 113 7.02 -12.82 9.52
C LYS A 113 6.91 -11.84 10.70
N TYR A 114 5.91 -10.94 10.64
CA TYR A 114 5.59 -9.92 11.64
C TYR A 114 4.09 -9.93 11.92
#